data_AF-A0A0A1DPT9-F1
#
_entry.id   AF-A0A0A1DPT9-F1
#
_cell.length_a   1.000
_cell.length_b   1.000
_cell.length_c   1.000
_cell.angle_alpha   90.00
_cell.angle_beta   90.00
_cell.angle_gamma   90.00
#
_symmetry.space_group_name_H-M   'P 1'
#
loop_
_entity.id
_entity.type
_entity.pdbx_description
1 polymer ?
#
loop_
_entity_poly.entity_id
_entity_poly.type
_entity_poly.pdbx_seq_one_letter_code
_entity_poly.pdbx_strand_id
1 'polypeptide(L)'
;MFDLIDGLPVHPLVVHAVVVLLPLAVLGTLAIAVRPAWRARYGHLVVAAGLVATVLLPVATSSGEALERHVGDPGAHAALGEQLIWFAIPLLALATALTWSGRRAAAGVQVYRVGDSGARAAWGDQVTSSTTAP
;
A
#
# COMPACT_ATOMS: atom_id res chain seq x y z
N MET A 1 30.12 2.44 -7.74
CA MET A 1 30.63 1.41 -6.82
C MET A 1 29.48 0.89 -5.97
N PHE A 2 28.49 0.26 -6.61
CA PHE A 2 27.36 -0.44 -5.96
C PHE A 2 27.43 -1.93 -6.35
N ASP A 3 28.64 -2.44 -6.55
CA ASP A 3 28.83 -3.66 -7.33
C ASP A 3 28.80 -4.91 -6.45
N LEU A 4 29.16 -4.83 -5.16
CA LEU A 4 29.15 -5.95 -4.22
C LEU A 4 28.62 -5.53 -2.85
N ILE A 5 27.61 -6.24 -2.34
CA ILE A 5 27.29 -6.34 -0.91
C ILE A 5 27.50 -7.81 -0.56
N ASP A 6 28.37 -8.10 0.41
CA ASP A 6 28.71 -9.46 0.86
C ASP A 6 29.27 -10.42 -0.22
N GLY A 7 29.91 -9.89 -1.27
CA GLY A 7 30.58 -10.71 -2.30
C GLY A 7 29.66 -11.23 -3.42
N LEU A 8 28.38 -10.88 -3.40
CA LEU A 8 27.43 -11.19 -4.48
C LEU A 8 27.09 -9.92 -5.27
N PRO A 9 26.91 -10.02 -6.61
CA PRO A 9 26.45 -8.89 -7.39
C PRO A 9 25.10 -8.41 -6.83
N VAL A 10 25.03 -7.13 -6.49
CA VAL A 10 23.82 -6.52 -5.88
C VAL A 10 22.63 -6.58 -6.84
N HIS A 11 22.91 -6.66 -8.14
CA HIS A 11 21.95 -6.72 -9.23
C HIS A 11 20.85 -7.78 -9.04
N PRO A 12 21.14 -9.09 -8.93
CA PRO A 12 20.11 -10.11 -8.73
C PRO A 12 19.30 -9.94 -7.43
N LEU A 13 19.89 -9.43 -6.34
CA LEU A 13 19.14 -9.22 -5.09
C LEU A 13 18.12 -8.09 -5.22
N VAL A 14 18.51 -6.96 -5.84
CA VAL A 14 17.61 -5.83 -6.07
C VAL A 14 16.50 -6.20 -7.06
N VAL A 15 16.86 -6.87 -8.16
CA VAL A 15 15.88 -7.31 -9.16
C VAL A 15 14.90 -8.33 -8.56
N HIS A 16 15.38 -9.33 -7.81
CA HIS A 16 14.50 -10.29 -7.14
C HIS A 16 13.57 -9.61 -6.14
N ALA A 17 14.09 -8.66 -5.34
CA ALA A 17 13.26 -7.91 -4.40
C ALA A 17 12.11 -7.19 -5.13
N VAL A 18 12.39 -6.49 -6.24
CA VAL A 18 11.36 -5.81 -7.04
C VAL A 18 10.37 -6.80 -7.64
N VAL A 19 10.85 -7.86 -8.28
CA VAL A 19 10.02 -8.88 -8.96
C VAL A 19 9.11 -9.62 -7.98
N VAL A 20 9.47 -9.73 -6.70
CA VAL A 20 8.59 -10.33 -5.67
C VAL A 20 7.69 -9.29 -5.00
N LEU A 21 8.22 -8.12 -4.65
CA LEU A 21 7.46 -7.09 -3.93
C LEU A 21 6.36 -6.47 -4.78
N LEU A 22 6.59 -6.22 -6.08
CA LEU A 22 5.60 -5.57 -6.94
C LEU A 22 4.34 -6.45 -7.11
N PRO A 23 4.44 -7.74 -7.47
CA PRO A 23 3.26 -8.62 -7.54
C PRO A 23 2.59 -8.80 -6.18
N LEU A 24 3.36 -8.89 -5.10
CA LEU A 24 2.81 -8.99 -3.75
C LEU A 24 2.03 -7.72 -3.36
N ALA A 25 2.52 -6.54 -3.74
CA ALA A 25 1.81 -5.28 -3.57
C ALA A 25 0.53 -5.23 -4.43
N VAL A 26 0.54 -5.73 -5.66
CA VAL A 26 -0.66 -5.84 -6.51
C VAL A 26 -1.72 -6.74 -5.85
N LEU A 27 -1.34 -7.96 -5.46
CA LEU A 27 -2.24 -8.91 -4.81
C LEU A 27 -2.76 -8.37 -3.47
N GLY A 28 -1.87 -7.75 -2.67
CA GLY A 28 -2.23 -7.09 -1.43
C GLY A 28 -3.24 -5.95 -1.66
N THR A 29 -3.03 -5.15 -2.70
CA THR A 29 -3.93 -4.04 -3.08
C THR A 29 -5.30 -4.58 -3.49
N LEU A 30 -5.35 -5.65 -4.29
CA LEU A 30 -6.62 -6.32 -4.62
C LEU A 30 -7.32 -6.86 -3.36
N ALA A 31 -6.59 -7.53 -2.47
CA ALA A 31 -7.16 -8.11 -1.26
C ALA A 31 -7.79 -7.05 -0.35
N ILE A 32 -7.10 -5.92 -0.12
CA ILE A 32 -7.64 -4.80 0.68
C ILE A 32 -8.75 -4.03 -0.06
N ALA A 33 -8.79 -4.08 -1.40
CA ALA A 33 -9.87 -3.52 -2.18
C ALA A 33 -11.17 -4.33 -2.00
N VAL A 34 -11.09 -5.66 -2.09
CA VAL A 34 -12.24 -6.59 -1.97
C VAL A 34 -12.74 -6.70 -0.52
N ARG A 35 -11.85 -6.68 0.48
CA ARG A 35 -12.22 -6.80 1.89
C ARG A 35 -11.84 -5.53 2.66
N PRO A 36 -12.77 -4.57 2.83
CA PRO A 36 -12.52 -3.32 3.54
C PRO A 36 -12.01 -3.50 4.98
N ALA A 37 -12.45 -4.57 5.67
CA ALA A 37 -11.99 -4.90 7.02
C ALA A 37 -10.48 -5.19 7.10
N TRP A 38 -9.88 -5.69 6.01
CA TRP A 38 -8.45 -6.01 5.95
C TRP A 38 -7.58 -4.76 5.80
N ARG A 39 -8.15 -3.63 5.35
CA ARG A 39 -7.42 -2.35 5.21
C ARG A 39 -6.82 -1.87 6.53
N ALA A 40 -7.54 -2.08 7.64
CA ALA A 40 -7.10 -1.61 8.96
C ALA A 40 -5.85 -2.36 9.44
N ARG A 41 -5.75 -3.67 9.19
CA ARG A 41 -4.65 -4.51 9.68
C ARG A 41 -3.53 -4.72 8.67
N TYR A 42 -3.83 -4.86 7.39
CA TYR A 42 -2.83 -5.19 6.35
C TYR A 42 -2.49 -4.01 5.44
N GLY A 43 -3.26 -2.92 5.46
CA GLY A 43 -3.06 -1.79 4.54
C GLY A 43 -1.66 -1.17 4.65
N HIS A 44 -1.10 -1.06 5.86
CA HIS A 44 0.25 -0.53 6.04
C HIS A 44 1.34 -1.45 5.46
N LEU A 45 1.18 -2.78 5.53
CA LEU A 45 2.11 -3.72 4.92
C LEU A 45 2.09 -3.63 3.39
N VAL A 46 0.90 -3.50 2.81
CA VAL A 46 0.74 -3.35 1.34
C VAL A 46 1.34 -2.04 0.85
N VAL A 47 1.09 -0.93 1.56
CA VAL A 47 1.69 0.37 1.23
C VAL A 47 3.21 0.34 1.40
N ALA A 48 3.71 -0.25 2.48
CA ALA A 48 5.16 -0.39 2.69
C ALA A 48 5.82 -1.23 1.59
N ALA A 49 5.23 -2.38 1.23
CA ALA A 49 5.73 -3.22 0.14
C ALA A 49 5.73 -2.47 -1.20
N GLY A 50 4.66 -1.77 -1.54
CA GLY A 50 4.57 -0.95 -2.75
C GLY A 50 5.57 0.22 -2.76
N LEU A 51 5.79 0.86 -1.62
CA LEU A 51 6.75 1.95 -1.46
C LEU A 51 8.18 1.44 -1.68
N VAL A 52 8.55 0.35 -0.98
CA VAL A 52 9.87 -0.27 -1.12
C VAL A 52 10.11 -0.71 -2.56
N ALA A 53 9.11 -1.35 -3.20
CA ALA A 53 9.23 -1.73 -4.60
C ALA A 53 9.45 -0.49 -5.50
N THR A 54 8.65 0.56 -5.34
CA THR A 54 8.75 1.79 -6.14
C THR A 54 10.12 2.48 -5.98
N VAL A 55 10.66 2.49 -4.76
CA VAL A 55 12.00 3.06 -4.48
C VAL A 55 13.12 2.18 -5.04
N LEU A 56 12.95 0.85 -5.05
CA LEU A 56 13.93 -0.08 -5.62
C LEU A 56 13.91 -0.13 -7.15
N LEU A 57 12.82 0.27 -7.82
CA LEU A 57 12.72 0.27 -9.28
C LEU A 57 13.87 1.03 -9.97
N PRO A 58 14.17 2.31 -9.65
CA PRO A 58 15.29 3.04 -10.26
C PRO A 58 16.65 2.39 -10.03
N VAL A 59 16.83 1.75 -8.87
CA VAL A 59 18.05 1.00 -8.53
C VAL A 59 18.15 -0.25 -9.41
N ALA A 60 17.04 -0.95 -9.65
CA ALA A 60 17.00 -2.08 -10.56
C ALA A 60 17.30 -1.67 -12.02
N THR A 61 16.71 -0.55 -12.49
CA THR A 61 16.92 -0.04 -13.86
C THR A 61 18.36 0.35 -14.10
N SER A 62 18.94 1.21 -13.25
CA SER A 62 20.34 1.65 -13.36
C SER A 62 21.33 0.49 -13.27
N SER A 63 20.99 -0.55 -12.51
CA SER A 63 21.80 -1.76 -12.41
C SER A 63 21.73 -2.62 -13.68
N GLY A 64 20.60 -2.63 -14.41
CA GLY A 64 20.46 -3.28 -15.72
C GLY A 64 21.27 -2.59 -16.82
N GLU A 65 21.22 -1.26 -16.88
CA GLU A 65 22.03 -0.44 -17.80
C GLU A 65 23.54 -0.64 -17.59
N ALA A 66 23.97 -0.88 -16.35
CA ALA A 66 25.38 -1.14 -16.06
C ALA A 66 25.86 -2.50 -16.60
N LEU A 67 24.95 -3.47 -16.66
CA LEU A 67 25.20 -4.82 -17.15
C LEU A 67 25.19 -4.88 -18.68
N GLU A 68 24.34 -4.08 -19.33
CA GLU A 68 24.28 -3.92 -20.79
C GLU A 68 25.66 -3.64 -21.41
N ARG A 69 26.48 -2.81 -20.75
CA ARG A 69 27.84 -2.47 -21.20
C ARG A 69 28.79 -3.66 -21.28
N HIS A 70 28.46 -4.78 -20.63
CA HIS A 70 29.31 -5.98 -20.53
C HIS A 70 28.75 -7.18 -21.30
N VAL A 71 27.43 -7.33 -21.40
CA VAL A 71 26.77 -8.50 -22.03
C VAL A 71 25.97 -8.17 -23.29
N GLY A 72 25.89 -6.90 -23.69
CA GLY A 72 25.17 -6.46 -24.89
C GLY A 72 23.71 -6.08 -24.62
N ASP A 73 23.09 -5.42 -25.62
CA ASP A 73 21.76 -4.81 -25.53
C ASP A 73 20.65 -5.86 -25.32
N PRO A 74 19.94 -5.86 -24.17
CA PRO A 74 18.77 -6.71 -23.95
C PRO A 74 17.53 -6.27 -24.75
N GLY A 75 17.63 -5.19 -25.53
CA GLY A 75 16.64 -4.71 -26.48
C GLY A 75 15.30 -4.39 -25.82
N ALA A 76 14.24 -5.03 -26.28
CA ALA A 76 12.86 -4.78 -25.84
C ALA A 76 12.63 -4.94 -24.32
N HIS A 77 13.47 -5.69 -23.61
CA HIS A 77 13.33 -5.89 -22.16
C HIS A 77 13.73 -4.65 -21.33
N ALA A 78 14.70 -3.85 -21.77
CA ALA A 78 15.10 -2.63 -21.04
C ALA A 78 13.97 -1.58 -21.06
N ALA A 79 13.34 -1.40 -22.22
CA ALA A 79 12.24 -0.45 -22.40
C ALA A 79 10.99 -0.80 -21.57
N LEU A 80 10.77 -2.08 -21.23
CA LEU A 80 9.69 -2.51 -20.34
C LEU A 80 10.00 -2.21 -18.87
N GLY A 81 11.26 -2.35 -18.47
CA GLY A 81 11.73 -2.00 -17.13
C GLY A 81 11.48 -0.52 -16.80
N GLU A 82 11.72 0.36 -17.76
CA GLU A 82 11.52 1.80 -17.60
C GLU A 82 10.04 2.19 -17.53
N GLN A 83 9.15 1.42 -18.18
CA GLN A 83 7.71 1.62 -18.08
C GLN A 83 7.11 1.21 -16.73
N LEU A 84 7.74 0.28 -16.00
CA LEU A 84 7.21 -0.22 -14.72
C LEU A 84 6.97 0.88 -13.69
N ILE A 85 7.75 1.97 -13.72
CA ILE A 85 7.59 3.08 -12.78
C ILE A 85 6.23 3.76 -12.92
N TRP A 86 5.72 3.84 -14.15
CA TRP A 86 4.41 4.41 -14.46
C TRP A 86 3.25 3.54 -13.99
N PHE A 87 3.48 2.26 -13.70
CA PHE A 87 2.50 1.37 -13.07
C PHE A 87 2.66 1.32 -11.55
N ALA A 88 3.90 1.33 -11.06
CA ALA A 88 4.21 1.27 -9.63
C ALA A 88 3.68 2.49 -8.86
N ILE A 89 3.84 3.71 -9.41
CA ILE A 89 3.40 4.94 -8.76
C ILE A 89 1.87 4.99 -8.59
N PRO A 90 1.03 4.76 -9.64
CA PRO A 90 -0.42 4.70 -9.46
C PRO A 90 -0.86 3.59 -8.51
N LEU A 91 -0.22 2.42 -8.55
CA LEU A 91 -0.53 1.33 -7.62
C LEU A 91 -0.27 1.74 -6.17
N LEU A 92 0.87 2.36 -5.89
CA LEU A 92 1.22 2.88 -4.57
C LEU A 92 0.22 3.96 -4.11
N ALA A 93 -0.13 4.88 -5.01
CA ALA A 93 -1.12 5.92 -4.73
C ALA A 93 -2.49 5.31 -4.39
N LEU A 94 -2.93 4.31 -5.18
CA LEU A 94 -4.18 3.59 -4.96
C LEU A 94 -4.16 2.85 -3.62
N ALA A 95 -3.13 2.06 -3.33
CA ALA A 95 -2.99 1.34 -2.07
C ALA A 95 -3.04 2.29 -0.85
N THR A 96 -2.38 3.45 -0.96
CA THR A 96 -2.37 4.50 0.07
C THR A 96 -3.75 5.11 0.25
N ALA A 97 -4.44 5.48 -0.83
CA ALA A 97 -5.79 6.05 -0.80
C ALA A 97 -6.81 5.06 -0.20
N LEU A 98 -6.73 3.78 -0.56
CA LEU A 98 -7.60 2.73 -0.02
C LEU A 98 -7.38 2.55 1.49
N THR A 99 -6.13 2.58 1.94
CA THR A 99 -5.79 2.45 3.36
C THR A 99 -6.25 3.66 4.16
N TRP A 100 -6.07 4.88 3.62
CA TRP A 100 -6.47 6.11 4.28
C TRP A 100 -7.99 6.26 4.40
N SER A 101 -8.74 5.98 3.33
CA SER A 101 -10.20 6.03 3.33
C SER A 101 -10.82 5.06 4.35
N GLY A 102 -10.27 3.85 4.48
CA GLY A 102 -10.71 2.89 5.49
C GLY A 102 -10.55 3.40 6.93
N ARG A 103 -9.43 4.09 7.22
CA ARG A 103 -9.18 4.68 8.55
C ARG A 103 -10.14 5.82 8.87
N ARG A 104 -10.47 6.65 7.88
CA ARG A 104 -11.44 7.76 8.01
C ARG A 104 -12.84 7.24 8.35
N ALA A 105 -13.29 6.18 7.68
CA ALA A 105 -14.60 5.57 7.92
C ALA A 105 -14.72 5.00 9.35
N ALA A 106 -13.69 4.28 9.82
CA ALA A 106 -13.67 3.73 11.17
C ALA A 106 -13.73 4.83 12.26
N ALA A 107 -12.99 5.92 12.06
CA ALA A 107 -13.02 7.07 12.98
C ALA A 107 -14.41 7.73 13.03
N GLY A 108 -15.08 7.89 11.87
CA GLY A 108 -16.44 8.44 11.81
C GLY A 108 -17.46 7.60 12.58
N VAL A 109 -17.40 6.27 12.44
CA VAL A 109 -18.28 5.35 13.19
C VAL A 109 -18.06 5.46 14.69
N GLN A 110 -16.81 5.56 15.15
CA GLN A 110 -16.50 5.71 16.57
C GLN A 110 -17.08 7.00 17.15
N VAL A 111 -16.93 8.12 16.44
CA VAL A 111 -17.48 9.43 16.84
C VAL A 111 -19.01 9.37 16.92
N TYR A 112 -19.67 8.76 15.93
CA TYR A 112 -21.12 8.58 15.93
C TYR A 112 -21.59 7.76 17.13
N ARG A 113 -20.93 6.64 17.43
CA ARG A 113 -21.29 5.77 18.57
C ARG A 113 -21.08 6.45 19.91
N VAL A 114 -20.02 7.24 20.05
CA VAL A 114 -19.78 8.07 21.24
C VAL A 114 -20.88 9.12 21.41
N GLY A 115 -21.27 9.79 20.33
CA GLY A 115 -22.37 10.77 20.35
C GLY A 115 -23.72 10.16 20.72
N ASP A 116 -24.09 9.04 20.11
CA ASP A 116 -25.33 8.29 20.40
C ASP A 116 -25.38 7.81 21.86
N SER A 117 -24.26 7.32 22.39
CA SER A 117 -24.16 6.91 23.81
C SER A 117 -24.32 8.11 24.76
N GLY A 118 -23.71 9.26 24.42
CA GLY A 118 -23.83 10.49 25.19
C GLY A 118 -25.26 11.04 25.18
N ALA A 119 -25.94 11.01 24.03
CA ALA A 119 -27.33 11.42 23.89
C ALA A 119 -28.26 10.55 24.76
N ARG A 120 -28.06 9.23 24.77
CA ARG A 120 -28.83 8.32 25.64
C ARG A 120 -28.58 8.58 27.12
N ALA A 121 -27.34 8.86 27.52
CA ALA A 121 -27.02 9.12 28.93
C ALA A 121 -27.63 10.44 29.44
N ALA A 122 -27.64 11.49 28.61
CA ALA A 122 -28.14 12.80 29.03
C ALA A 122 -29.67 12.92 28.94
N TRP A 123 -30.30 12.27 27.96
CA TRP A 123 -31.71 12.51 27.62
C TRP A 123 -32.59 11.26 27.65
N GLY A 124 -32.03 10.06 27.89
CA GLY A 124 -32.76 8.79 27.84
C GLY A 124 -33.94 8.72 28.82
N ASP A 125 -33.73 9.22 30.04
CA ASP A 125 -34.76 9.21 31.08
C ASP A 125 -35.90 10.18 30.74
N GLN A 126 -35.57 11.34 30.15
CA GLN A 126 -36.53 12.39 29.79
C GLN A 126 -37.51 11.94 28.70
N VAL A 127 -37.01 11.26 27.65
CA VAL A 127 -37.83 10.70 26.56
C VAL A 127 -38.76 9.60 27.07
N THR A 128 -38.30 8.83 28.06
CA THR A 128 -39.10 7.75 28.67
C THR A 128 -40.21 8.35 29.54
N SER A 129 -39.91 9.41 30.30
CA SER A 129 -40.90 10.10 31.14
C SER A 129 -42.00 10.84 30.34
N SER A 130 -41.69 11.40 29.17
CA SER A 130 -42.68 12.07 28.31
C SER A 130 -43.60 11.09 27.58
N THR A 131 -43.13 9.85 27.33
CA THR A 131 -43.94 8.79 26.71
C THR A 131 -44.90 8.13 27.71
N THR A 132 -44.59 8.21 29.01
CA THR A 132 -45.38 7.58 30.10
C THR A 132 -46.33 8.57 30.78
N ALA A 133 -46.35 9.84 30.37
CA ALA A 133 -47.29 10.84 30.88
C ALA A 133 -48.72 10.55 30.35
N PRO A 134 -49.74 10.43 31.22
CA PRO A 134 -51.12 10.06 30.85
C PRO A 134 -51.87 11.17 30.08
#